data_AF-A0A3R7NDY3-F1
#
_entry.id   AF-A0A3R7NDY3-F1
#
_cell.length_a   1.000
_cell.length_b   1.000
_cell.length_c   1.000
_cell.angle_alpha   90.00
_cell.angle_beta   90.00
_cell.angle_gamma   90.00
#
_symmetry.space_group_name_H-M   'P 1'
#
loop_
_entity.id
_entity.type
_entity.pdbx_description
1 polymer ?
#
loop_
_entity_poly.entity_id
_entity_poly.type
_entity_poly.pdbx_seq_one_letter_code
_entity_poly.pdbx_strand_id
1 'polypeptide(L)'
;MYRESLLGVALAATLAELESVCCLSEGQKEELWDIFDVAMDRTLAESPVTSQLRVFAPAPSVHKKKKTSVDGGGDGAAAELSTRPTKMMFPCVSLPPSSPATSLSCCDVLDDGVAYPVYRVKDDIWTIILKAPTLEVKDGAGNCETIYLDYLKVHLKDVQGKAGPKNTVAGKKRKR
;
A
#
# COMPACT_ATOMS: atom_id res chain seq x y z
N MET A 1 -10.09 11.17 2.85
CA MET A 1 -9.20 10.09 2.34
C MET A 1 -7.90 10.05 3.14
N TYR A 2 -7.23 11.19 3.33
CA TYR A 2 -5.90 11.24 3.93
C TYR A 2 -5.87 11.08 5.46
N ARG A 3 -7.02 11.02 6.14
CA ARG A 3 -7.08 10.77 7.60
C ARG A 3 -6.44 9.43 8.01
N GLU A 4 -6.40 8.44 7.11
CA GLU A 4 -5.70 7.15 7.34
C GLU A 4 -4.21 7.18 6.97
N SER A 5 -3.70 8.29 6.42
CA SER A 5 -2.26 8.45 6.16
C SER A 5 -1.48 8.58 7.46
N LEU A 6 -0.16 8.40 7.42
CA LEU A 6 0.70 8.61 8.60
C LEU A 6 0.46 9.97 9.27
N LEU A 7 0.28 11.03 8.47
CA LEU A 7 0.01 12.38 8.98
C LEU A 7 -1.38 12.48 9.62
N GLY A 8 -2.38 11.84 9.01
CA GLY A 8 -3.72 11.76 9.58
C GLY A 8 -3.74 11.00 10.90
N VAL A 9 -3.08 9.84 10.97
CA VAL A 9 -2.95 9.06 12.21
C VAL A 9 -2.21 9.86 13.29
N ALA A 10 -1.16 10.60 12.93
CA ALA A 10 -0.46 11.48 13.85
C ALA A 10 -1.37 12.60 14.39
N LEU A 11 -2.20 13.21 13.53
CA LEU A 11 -3.20 14.20 13.97
C LEU A 11 -4.26 13.57 14.88
N ALA A 12 -4.74 12.37 14.58
CA ALA A 12 -5.68 11.66 15.44
C ALA A 12 -5.10 11.41 16.83
N ALA A 13 -3.84 10.98 16.89
CA ALA A 13 -3.12 10.76 18.15
C ALA A 13 -2.96 12.05 18.95
N THR A 14 -2.56 13.15 18.31
CA THR A 14 -2.41 14.44 19.01
C THR A 14 -3.74 15.00 19.49
N LEU A 15 -4.83 14.86 18.72
CA LEU A 15 -6.16 15.25 19.16
C LEU A 15 -6.64 14.44 20.38
N ALA A 16 -6.32 13.14 20.43
CA ALA A 16 -6.63 12.28 21.57
C ALA A 16 -5.82 12.67 22.81
N GLU A 17 -4.56 13.07 22.66
CA GLU A 17 -3.74 13.58 23.77
C GLU A 17 -4.27 14.93 24.29
N LEU A 18 -4.60 15.84 23.37
CA LEU A 18 -5.10 17.19 23.69
C LEU A 18 -6.50 17.18 24.30
N GLU A 19 -7.29 16.13 24.09
CA GLU A 19 -8.58 15.96 24.76
C GLU A 19 -8.45 16.05 26.28
N SER A 20 -7.37 15.48 26.83
CA SER A 20 -7.11 15.50 28.28
C SER A 20 -6.58 16.84 28.81
N VAL A 21 -6.01 17.70 27.95
CA VAL A 21 -5.29 18.92 28.35
C VAL A 21 -6.06 20.19 28.00
N CYS A 22 -6.72 20.23 26.85
CA CYS A 22 -7.31 21.43 26.27
C CYS A 22 -8.85 21.41 26.27
N CYS A 23 -9.47 20.31 26.71
CA CYS A 23 -10.93 20.15 26.73
C CYS A 23 -11.60 20.49 25.39
N LEU A 24 -10.99 20.07 24.28
CA LEU A 24 -11.54 20.31 22.95
C LEU A 24 -12.89 19.62 22.82
N SER A 25 -13.91 20.38 22.41
CA SER A 25 -15.21 19.81 22.08
C SER A 25 -15.12 18.95 20.81
N GLU A 26 -16.00 17.96 20.68
CA GLU A 26 -16.09 17.12 19.47
C GLU A 26 -16.27 17.97 18.19
N GLY A 27 -17.02 19.08 18.27
CA GLY A 27 -17.19 20.00 17.13
C GLY A 27 -15.87 20.67 16.70
N GLN A 28 -15.02 21.05 17.65
CA GLN A 28 -13.70 21.63 17.34
C GLN A 28 -12.75 20.59 16.76
N LYS A 29 -12.82 19.33 17.23
CA LYS A 29 -12.04 18.23 16.64
C LYS A 29 -12.44 18.00 15.18
N GLU A 30 -13.74 18.02 14.88
CA GLU A 30 -14.21 17.87 13.50
C GLU A 30 -13.80 19.06 12.62
N GLU A 31 -13.84 20.28 13.14
CA GLU A 31 -13.36 21.47 12.41
C GLU A 31 -11.86 21.36 12.08
N LEU A 32 -11.03 20.86 13.00
CA LEU A 32 -9.61 20.60 12.74
C LEU A 32 -9.41 19.55 11.66
N TRP A 33 -10.27 18.52 11.64
CA TRP A 33 -10.25 17.52 10.58
C TRP A 33 -10.66 18.07 9.22
N ASP A 34 -11.66 18.95 9.16
CA ASP A 34 -12.07 19.63 7.92
C ASP A 34 -10.93 20.50 7.38
N ILE A 35 -10.25 21.23 8.26
CA ILE A 35 -9.07 22.02 7.90
C ILE A 35 -7.97 21.11 7.36
N PHE A 36 -7.70 19.98 8.02
CA PHE A 36 -6.72 18.99 7.57
C PHE A 36 -7.04 18.45 6.18
N ASP A 37 -8.27 18.02 5.94
CA ASP A 37 -8.70 17.47 4.65
C ASP A 37 -8.54 18.51 3.53
N VAL A 38 -8.95 19.77 3.76
CA VAL A 38 -8.79 20.86 2.78
C VAL A 38 -7.32 21.19 2.55
N ALA A 39 -6.50 21.23 3.60
CA ALA A 39 -5.08 21.53 3.49
C ALA A 39 -4.35 20.46 2.66
N MET A 40 -4.60 19.18 2.95
CA MET A 40 -4.02 18.06 2.20
C MET A 40 -4.38 18.10 0.71
N ASP A 41 -5.66 18.32 0.40
CA ASP A 41 -6.13 18.44 -0.99
C ASP A 41 -5.43 19.60 -1.72
N ARG A 42 -5.30 20.77 -1.07
CA ARG A 42 -4.63 21.93 -1.66
C ARG A 42 -3.14 21.69 -1.85
N THR A 43 -2.44 21.17 -0.85
CA THR A 43 -1.00 20.93 -0.92
C THR A 43 -0.65 19.97 -2.06
N LEU A 44 -1.42 18.90 -2.24
CA LEU A 44 -1.21 17.95 -3.34
C LEU A 44 -1.56 18.53 -4.72
N ALA A 45 -2.49 19.48 -4.79
CA ALA A 45 -2.85 20.16 -6.04
C ALA A 45 -1.85 21.26 -6.43
N GLU A 46 -1.32 22.00 -5.45
CA GLU A 46 -0.44 23.16 -5.67
C GLU A 46 1.03 22.79 -5.81
N SER A 47 1.47 21.72 -5.13
CA SER A 47 2.84 21.22 -5.23
C SER A 47 2.83 19.92 -6.06
N PRO A 48 3.05 20.00 -7.39
CA PRO A 48 3.11 18.81 -8.21
C PRO A 48 4.27 17.96 -7.72
N VAL A 49 3.95 16.81 -7.15
CA VAL A 49 4.92 15.80 -6.76
C VAL A 49 5.68 15.40 -8.03
N THR A 50 6.95 15.77 -8.10
CA THR A 50 7.79 15.52 -9.29
C THR A 50 8.19 14.06 -9.44
N SER A 51 8.01 13.26 -8.38
CA SER A 51 8.28 11.84 -8.40
C SER A 51 7.20 11.06 -9.13
N GLN A 52 7.61 10.08 -9.93
CA GLN A 52 6.74 9.13 -10.61
C GLN A 52 6.81 7.78 -9.90
N LEU A 53 5.66 7.15 -9.69
CA LEU A 53 5.54 5.81 -9.14
C LEU A 53 5.01 4.86 -10.21
N ARG A 54 5.70 3.73 -10.43
CA ARG A 54 5.21 2.62 -11.25
C ARG A 54 4.97 1.42 -10.36
N VAL A 55 3.86 0.73 -10.59
CA VAL A 55 3.45 -0.45 -9.85
C VAL A 55 3.43 -1.63 -10.80
N PHE A 56 4.23 -2.65 -10.51
CA PHE A 56 4.26 -3.91 -11.23
C PHE A 56 3.62 -4.98 -10.35
N ALA A 57 2.54 -5.59 -10.84
CA ALA A 57 1.88 -6.70 -10.17
C ALA A 57 2.22 -8.02 -10.89
N PRO A 58 2.54 -9.09 -10.16
CA PRO A 58 2.70 -10.41 -10.76
C PRO A 58 1.38 -10.90 -11.36
N ALA A 59 1.48 -11.83 -12.32
CA ALA A 59 0.31 -12.43 -12.96
C ALA A 59 -0.62 -13.05 -11.90
N PRO A 60 -1.96 -13.00 -12.11
CA PRO A 60 -2.92 -13.53 -11.15
C PRO A 60 -2.63 -15.01 -10.89
N SER A 61 -2.19 -15.30 -9.67
CA SER A 61 -1.91 -16.67 -9.24
C SER A 61 -3.10 -17.18 -8.44
N VAL A 62 -3.79 -18.18 -8.98
CA VAL A 62 -4.68 -19.02 -8.18
C VAL A 62 -3.76 -20.03 -7.49
N HIS A 63 -3.48 -19.84 -6.21
CA HIS A 63 -2.82 -20.88 -5.42
C HIS A 63 -3.77 -22.08 -5.30
N LYS A 64 -3.78 -22.94 -6.33
CA LYS A 64 -4.31 -24.29 -6.18
C LYS A 64 -3.42 -24.96 -5.15
N LYS A 65 -3.94 -25.16 -3.92
CA LYS A 65 -3.34 -26.03 -2.91
C LYS A 65 -2.94 -27.33 -3.60
N LYS A 66 -1.64 -27.49 -3.89
CA LYS A 66 -1.09 -28.70 -4.49
C LYS A 66 -1.14 -29.75 -3.39
N LYS A 67 -2.23 -30.52 -3.32
CA LYS A 67 -2.28 -31.76 -2.53
C LYS A 67 -1.08 -32.58 -2.99
N THR A 68 -0.11 -32.74 -2.11
CA THR A 68 0.98 -33.69 -2.23
C THR A 68 0.37 -35.08 -2.32
N SER A 69 0.18 -35.56 -3.54
CA SER A 69 -0.01 -36.99 -3.79
C SER A 69 1.36 -37.64 -3.58
N VAL A 70 1.49 -38.33 -2.44
CA VAL A 70 2.53 -39.31 -2.21
C VAL A 70 2.19 -40.54 -3.05
N ASP A 71 3.01 -40.79 -4.05
CA ASP A 71 3.25 -42.07 -4.73
C ASP A 71 4.51 -41.82 -5.58
N GLY A 72 5.60 -42.58 -5.57
CA GLY A 72 5.79 -43.98 -5.22
C GLY A 72 6.70 -44.56 -6.30
N GLY A 73 8.00 -44.68 -6.03
CA GLY A 73 8.95 -45.56 -6.72
C GLY A 73 9.61 -45.07 -8.01
N GLY A 74 10.90 -45.40 -8.17
CA GLY A 74 11.56 -45.49 -9.49
C GLY A 74 12.98 -44.95 -9.56
N ASP A 75 13.93 -45.87 -9.37
CA ASP A 75 15.39 -45.72 -9.44
C ASP A 75 15.90 -45.14 -10.78
N GLY A 76 16.94 -44.31 -10.73
CA GLY A 76 17.48 -43.62 -11.91
C GLY A 76 18.64 -42.70 -11.57
N ALA A 77 19.83 -43.27 -11.47
CA ALA A 77 21.09 -42.55 -11.25
C ALA A 77 21.39 -41.55 -12.40
N ALA A 78 21.33 -40.25 -12.09
CA ALA A 78 21.96 -39.20 -12.87
C ALA A 78 22.60 -38.20 -11.88
N ALA A 79 23.91 -38.01 -12.00
CA ALA A 79 24.68 -37.11 -11.16
C ALA A 79 24.30 -35.64 -11.45
N GLU A 80 23.47 -35.05 -10.59
CA GLU A 80 23.18 -33.62 -10.62
C GLU A 80 24.20 -32.85 -9.76
N LEU A 81 24.96 -31.96 -10.41
CA LEU A 81 25.84 -30.98 -9.77
C LEU A 81 24.98 -29.97 -9.00
N SER A 82 24.87 -30.17 -7.69
CA SER A 82 24.16 -29.29 -6.76
C SER A 82 24.97 -28.01 -6.47
N THR A 83 24.42 -26.85 -6.86
CA THR A 83 24.92 -25.50 -6.52
C THR A 83 24.30 -24.93 -5.24
N ARG A 84 23.86 -25.77 -4.30
CA ARG A 84 23.35 -25.29 -3.01
C ARG A 84 24.51 -24.70 -2.19
N PRO A 85 24.44 -23.44 -1.74
CA PRO A 85 25.48 -22.88 -0.89
C PRO A 85 25.52 -23.63 0.44
N THR A 86 26.72 -24.06 0.83
CA THR A 86 27.02 -24.73 2.10
C THR A 86 26.48 -23.91 3.25
N LYS A 87 25.54 -24.50 4.00
CA LYS A 87 24.93 -23.89 5.19
C LYS A 87 26.03 -23.57 6.21
N MET A 88 26.44 -22.31 6.32
CA MET A 88 27.33 -21.87 7.40
C MET A 88 26.57 -22.04 8.72
N MET A 89 27.00 -22.98 9.55
CA MET A 89 26.53 -23.10 10.92
C MET A 89 27.33 -22.14 11.79
N PHE A 90 26.66 -21.12 12.32
CA PHE A 90 27.21 -20.31 13.41
C PHE A 90 27.05 -21.09 14.72
N PRO A 91 28.09 -21.13 15.58
CA PRO A 91 27.98 -21.79 16.88
C PRO A 91 26.91 -21.11 17.74
N CYS A 92 25.91 -21.89 18.13
CA CYS A 92 24.85 -21.47 19.04
C CYS A 92 25.45 -21.29 20.43
N VAL A 93 25.57 -20.03 20.88
CA VAL A 93 25.89 -19.72 22.27
C VAL A 93 24.61 -19.91 23.09
N SER A 94 24.55 -20.98 23.86
CA SER A 94 23.46 -21.28 24.79
C SER A 94 23.48 -20.28 25.95
N LEU A 95 22.57 -19.31 25.93
CA LEU A 95 22.26 -18.41 27.05
C LEU A 95 21.02 -18.92 27.81
N PRO A 96 20.97 -18.76 29.15
CA PRO A 96 19.92 -19.33 30.01
C PRO A 96 18.55 -18.64 29.83
N PRO A 97 17.44 -19.32 30.17
CA PRO A 97 16.09 -18.89 29.82
C PRO A 97 15.57 -17.87 30.85
N SER A 98 15.53 -16.60 30.49
CA SER A 98 14.83 -15.59 31.31
C SER A 98 14.23 -14.50 30.44
N SER A 99 13.01 -14.74 29.95
CA SER A 99 11.88 -13.79 29.81
C SER A 99 10.84 -14.40 28.86
N PRO A 100 9.54 -14.20 29.10
CA PRO A 100 8.51 -14.69 28.20
C PRO A 100 8.64 -13.93 26.88
N ALA A 101 9.16 -14.61 25.87
CA ALA A 101 8.99 -14.18 24.50
C ALA A 101 7.50 -14.24 24.22
N THR A 102 6.84 -13.07 24.27
CA THR A 102 5.57 -12.86 23.61
C THR A 102 5.84 -13.17 22.14
N SER A 103 5.58 -14.41 21.74
CA SER A 103 5.55 -14.78 20.34
C SER A 103 4.50 -13.88 19.71
N LEU A 104 4.96 -12.81 19.05
CA LEU A 104 4.13 -12.08 18.11
C LEU A 104 3.58 -13.16 17.19
N SER A 105 2.27 -13.42 17.27
CA SER A 105 1.63 -14.34 16.38
C SER A 105 1.96 -13.83 14.99
N CYS A 106 2.77 -14.59 14.25
CA CYS A 106 2.90 -14.39 12.83
C CYS A 106 1.46 -14.38 12.33
N CYS A 107 0.99 -13.22 11.88
CA CYS A 107 -0.33 -13.09 11.27
C CYS A 107 -0.24 -13.93 10.00
N ASP A 108 -0.57 -15.21 10.13
CA ASP A 108 -0.81 -16.11 9.04
C ASP A 108 -2.12 -15.62 8.43
N VAL A 109 -2.02 -14.60 7.57
CA VAL A 109 -3.14 -14.15 6.76
C VAL A 109 -3.50 -15.38 5.94
N LEU A 110 -4.56 -16.05 6.36
CA LEU A 110 -5.17 -17.20 5.69
C LEU A 110 -5.28 -16.88 4.19
N ASP A 111 -4.31 -17.34 3.41
CA ASP A 111 -4.21 -17.22 1.96
C ASP A 111 -5.18 -18.23 1.31
N ASP A 112 -6.38 -18.38 1.90
CA ASP A 112 -7.34 -19.40 1.53
C ASP A 112 -8.33 -18.82 0.51
N GLY A 113 -7.92 -18.89 -0.76
CA GLY A 113 -8.83 -18.79 -1.91
C GLY A 113 -9.02 -17.40 -2.53
N VAL A 114 -8.33 -16.37 -2.05
CA VAL A 114 -8.40 -15.02 -2.65
C VAL A 114 -7.43 -14.94 -3.83
N ALA A 115 -7.97 -14.78 -5.05
CA ALA A 115 -7.16 -14.49 -6.23
C ALA A 115 -6.82 -12.99 -6.27
N TYR A 116 -5.53 -12.67 -6.33
CA TYR A 116 -5.04 -11.31 -6.50
C TYR A 116 -4.87 -10.98 -7.99
N PRO A 117 -5.06 -9.72 -8.41
CA PRO A 117 -5.46 -8.55 -7.62
C PRO A 117 -6.95 -8.55 -7.21
N VAL A 118 -7.26 -8.00 -6.03
CA VAL A 118 -8.64 -7.83 -5.54
C VAL A 118 -9.09 -6.40 -5.78
N TYR A 119 -10.25 -6.24 -6.41
CA TYR A 119 -10.87 -4.93 -6.67
C TYR A 119 -12.17 -4.78 -5.91
N ARG A 120 -12.39 -3.61 -5.32
CA ARG A 120 -13.65 -3.23 -4.68
C ARG A 120 -13.96 -1.77 -4.97
N VAL A 121 -15.22 -1.47 -5.25
CA VAL A 121 -15.73 -0.10 -5.30
C VAL A 121 -16.77 0.08 -4.22
N LYS A 122 -16.63 1.12 -3.40
CA LYS A 122 -17.61 1.49 -2.39
C LYS A 122 -17.54 3.00 -2.20
N ASP A 123 -18.69 3.66 -2.16
CA ASP A 123 -18.79 5.11 -1.87
C ASP A 123 -17.89 5.95 -2.83
N ASP A 124 -17.90 5.63 -4.13
CA ASP A 124 -17.06 6.23 -5.18
C ASP A 124 -15.53 6.13 -4.97
N ILE A 125 -15.10 5.25 -4.07
CA ILE A 125 -13.69 4.95 -3.82
C ILE A 125 -13.37 3.56 -4.33
N TRP A 126 -12.41 3.49 -5.26
CA TRP A 126 -11.78 2.26 -5.70
C TRP A 126 -10.76 1.81 -4.68
N THR A 127 -10.81 0.54 -4.34
CA THR A 127 -9.83 -0.14 -3.50
C THR A 127 -9.23 -1.30 -4.27
N ILE A 128 -7.90 -1.34 -4.36
CA ILE A 128 -7.13 -2.39 -5.04
C ILE A 128 -6.19 -3.01 -4.02
N ILE A 129 -6.18 -4.34 -3.92
CA ILE A 129 -5.20 -5.07 -3.11
C ILE A 129 -4.34 -5.94 -4.02
N LEU A 130 -3.02 -5.77 -3.93
CA LEU A 130 -2.00 -6.51 -4.67
C LEU A 130 -1.20 -7.39 -3.71
N LYS A 131 -0.76 -8.55 -4.18
CA LYS A 131 0.18 -9.45 -3.48
C LYS A 131 1.49 -9.50 -4.25
N ALA A 132 2.60 -9.41 -3.52
CA ALA A 132 3.97 -9.34 -4.03
C ALA A 132 4.22 -8.27 -5.13
N PRO A 133 3.74 -7.01 -5.01
CA PRO A 133 4.02 -6.00 -6.02
C PRO A 133 5.47 -5.47 -5.93
N THR A 134 6.00 -5.08 -7.08
CA THR A 134 7.25 -4.30 -7.18
C THR A 134 6.91 -2.85 -7.50
N LEU A 135 7.46 -1.92 -6.73
CA LEU A 135 7.33 -0.49 -6.96
C LEU A 135 8.64 0.06 -7.53
N GLU A 136 8.54 0.88 -8.56
CA GLU A 136 9.64 1.74 -9.01
C GLU A 136 9.28 3.20 -8.74
N VAL A 137 10.10 3.87 -7.93
CA VAL A 137 9.98 5.29 -7.61
C VAL A 137 11.08 6.01 -8.37
N LYS A 138 10.69 6.95 -9.24
CA LYS A 138 11.62 7.85 -9.92
C LYS A 138 11.45 9.25 -9.39
N ASP A 139 12.48 9.85 -8.81
CA ASP A 139 12.42 11.22 -8.29
C ASP A 139 12.52 12.28 -9.41
N GLY A 140 12.36 13.56 -9.04
CA GLY A 140 12.51 14.68 -9.96
C GLY A 140 13.94 14.92 -10.47
N ALA A 141 14.95 14.36 -9.78
CA ALA A 141 16.34 14.40 -10.20
C ALA A 141 16.69 13.26 -11.18
N GLY A 142 15.79 12.29 -11.35
CA GLY A 142 15.94 11.13 -12.22
C GLY A 142 16.50 9.89 -11.53
N ASN A 143 16.75 9.92 -10.22
CA ASN A 143 17.13 8.74 -9.46
C ASN A 143 15.97 7.76 -9.40
N CYS A 144 16.27 6.46 -9.50
CA CYS A 144 15.28 5.40 -9.48
C CYS A 144 15.57 4.44 -8.32
N GLU A 145 14.55 4.14 -7.54
CA GLU A 145 14.59 3.16 -6.45
C GLU A 145 13.52 2.09 -6.69
N THR A 146 13.88 0.83 -6.41
CA THR A 146 12.97 -0.31 -6.54
C THR A 146 12.64 -0.86 -5.15
N ILE A 147 11.35 -0.96 -4.83
CA ILE A 147 10.86 -1.44 -3.54
C ILE A 147 10.01 -2.70 -3.78
N TYR A 148 10.32 -3.77 -3.04
CA TYR A 148 9.56 -5.02 -3.06
C TYR A 148 8.67 -5.08 -1.84
N LEU A 149 7.38 -5.35 -2.04
CA LEU A 149 6.39 -5.42 -0.95
C LEU A 149 5.71 -6.79 -0.98
N ASP A 150 5.32 -7.29 0.19
CA ASP A 150 4.48 -8.50 0.27
C ASP A 150 3.03 -8.19 -0.14
N TYR A 151 2.53 -7.01 0.20
CA TYR A 151 1.18 -6.55 -0.10
C TYR A 151 1.14 -5.04 -0.35
N LEU A 152 0.22 -4.59 -1.20
CA LEU A 152 -0.09 -3.18 -1.39
C LEU A 152 -1.60 -2.97 -1.46
N LYS A 153 -2.12 -2.08 -0.62
CA LYS A 153 -3.51 -1.61 -0.65
C LYS A 153 -3.53 -0.19 -1.22
N VAL A 154 -4.28 0.01 -2.29
CA VAL A 154 -4.41 1.30 -2.98
C VAL A 154 -5.85 1.78 -2.88
N HIS A 155 -6.04 3.01 -2.43
CA HIS A 155 -7.32 3.72 -2.45
C HIS A 155 -7.27 4.83 -3.50
N LEU A 156 -8.21 4.82 -4.43
CA LEU A 156 -8.33 5.84 -5.47
C LEU A 156 -9.73 6.46 -5.39
N LYS A 157 -9.79 7.78 -5.38
CA LYS A 157 -11.03 8.54 -5.56
C LYS A 157 -10.96 9.21 -6.91
N ASP A 158 -12.07 9.18 -7.63
CA ASP A 158 -12.15 9.89 -8.91
C ASP A 158 -11.96 11.39 -8.66
N VAL A 159 -10.98 11.97 -9.36
CA VAL A 159 -10.77 13.41 -9.39
C VAL A 159 -11.44 13.89 -10.66
N GLN A 160 -12.77 13.92 -10.67
CA GLN A 160 -13.49 14.51 -11.80
C GLN A 160 -12.95 15.92 -11.99
N GLY A 161 -12.34 16.15 -13.15
CA GLY A 161 -11.78 17.44 -13.49
C GLY A 161 -12.85 18.50 -13.28
N LYS A 162 -12.63 19.42 -12.35
CA LYS A 162 -13.39 20.66 -12.27
C LYS A 162 -13.50 21.20 -13.69
N ALA A 163 -14.71 21.21 -14.23
CA ALA A 163 -15.00 21.62 -15.59
C ALA A 163 -14.20 22.89 -15.90
N GLY A 164 -13.30 22.81 -16.89
CA GLY A 164 -12.60 23.98 -17.40
C GLY A 164 -13.59 25.08 -17.80
N PRO A 165 -13.17 26.35 -17.77
CA PRO A 165 -14.06 27.47 -18.06
C PRO A 165 -14.73 27.24 -19.42
N LYS A 166 -16.06 27.25 -19.43
CA LYS A 166 -16.86 27.25 -20.66
C LYS A 166 -16.47 28.49 -21.45
N ASN A 167 -15.55 28.34 -22.41
CA ASN A 167 -15.29 29.37 -23.41
C ASN A 167 -16.57 29.57 -24.23
N THR A 168 -17.40 30.52 -23.82
CA THR A 168 -18.44 31.08 -24.68
C THR A 168 -17.73 31.86 -25.78
N VAL A 169 -17.44 31.17 -26.89
CA VAL A 169 -17.01 31.83 -28.11
C VAL A 169 -18.17 32.71 -28.58
N ALA A 170 -18.08 34.01 -28.30
CA ALA A 170 -18.98 35.02 -28.83
C ALA A 170 -18.83 35.04 -30.36
N GLY A 171 -19.78 34.41 -31.05
CA GLY A 171 -19.86 34.37 -32.50
C GLY A 171 -20.01 35.77 -33.08
N LYS A 172 -18.93 36.28 -33.67
CA LYS A 172 -18.89 37.52 -34.45
C LYS A 172 -19.64 37.28 -35.77
N LYS A 173 -20.96 37.57 -35.81
CA LYS A 173 -21.72 37.60 -37.07
C LYS A 173 -21.29 38.82 -37.89
N ARG A 174 -20.63 38.56 -39.02
CA ARG A 174 -20.36 39.52 -40.10
C ARG A 174 -21.27 39.13 -41.28
N LYS A 175 -22.19 40.02 -41.67
CA LYS A 175 -22.99 40.01 -42.91
C LYS A 175 -23.73 41.36 -42.94
N ARG A 176 -23.78 42.13 -44.02
CA ARG A 176 -23.45 41.92 -45.43
C ARG A 176 -23.16 43.29 -46.03
#